data_AF-A0A6F9CAS3-F1
#
_entry.id   AF-A0A6F9CAS3-F1
#
_cell.length_a   1.000
_cell.length_b   1.000
_cell.length_c   1.000
_cell.angle_alpha   90.00
_cell.angle_beta   90.00
_cell.angle_gamma   90.00
#
_symmetry.space_group_name_H-M   'P 1'
#
loop_
_entity.id
_entity.type
_entity.pdbx_description
1 polymer ?
#
loop_
_entity_poly.entity_id
_entity_poly.type
_entity_poly.pdbx_seq_one_letter_code
_entity_poly.pdbx_strand_id
1 'polypeptide(L)'
;MDINKARTHEEPFVLGNTGRALKTYWEVDVKEKDDWVLGVAKATAHRKGPLGFQTNDGFWVIILSNGQDLKAMEDENVFLT
;
A
#
# COMPACT_ATOMS: atom_id res chain seq x y z
N MET A 1 11.82 10.71 -6.88
CA MET A 1 10.39 10.32 -6.77
C MET A 1 9.67 11.54 -6.24
N ASP A 2 8.92 12.22 -7.10
CA ASP A 2 8.10 13.35 -6.66
C ASP A 2 6.88 12.79 -5.93
N ILE A 3 6.87 12.98 -4.62
CA ILE A 3 5.82 12.52 -3.72
C ILE A 3 4.63 13.46 -3.88
N ASN A 4 3.61 13.01 -4.60
CA ASN A 4 2.32 13.70 -4.61
C ASN A 4 1.64 13.45 -3.27
N LYS A 5 1.49 14.49 -2.46
CA LYS A 5 0.76 14.44 -1.20
C LYS A 5 -0.73 14.28 -1.49
N ALA A 6 -1.18 13.06 -1.74
CA ALA A 6 -2.58 12.71 -1.64
C ALA A 6 -2.93 12.79 -0.15
N ARG A 7 -3.49 13.92 0.28
CA ARG A 7 -3.82 14.20 1.68
C ARG A 7 -5.08 13.39 2.04
N THR A 8 -4.90 12.15 2.47
CA THR A 8 -5.97 11.36 3.09
C THR A 8 -6.08 11.85 4.54
N HIS A 9 -7.25 12.39 4.91
CA HIS A 9 -7.41 13.23 6.10
C HIS A 9 -7.23 12.49 7.44
N GLU A 10 -6.97 11.18 7.42
CA GLU A 10 -6.99 10.30 8.60
C GLU A 10 -5.80 9.33 8.66
N GLU A 11 -5.00 9.18 7.59
CA GLU A 11 -3.96 8.13 7.49
C GLU A 11 -2.69 8.67 6.79
N PRO A 12 -1.47 8.38 7.25
CA PRO A 12 -0.22 9.01 6.78
C PRO A 12 0.35 8.42 5.47
N PHE A 13 -0.49 7.98 4.53
CA PHE A 13 -0.02 7.37 3.28
C PHE A 13 0.17 8.39 2.15
N VAL A 14 1.16 8.14 1.30
CA VAL A 14 1.46 8.96 0.13
C VAL A 14 1.58 8.08 -1.11
N LEU A 15 1.30 8.66 -2.29
CA LEU A 15 1.39 7.93 -3.55
C LEU A 15 2.56 8.45 -4.39
N GLY A 16 3.27 7.50 -5.00
CA GLY A 16 4.23 7.80 -6.05
C GLY A 16 3.54 8.31 -7.32
N ASN A 17 4.21 9.22 -8.02
CA ASN A 17 3.79 9.67 -9.34
C ASN A 17 4.30 8.71 -10.44
N THR A 18 3.74 7.50 -10.50
CA THR A 18 4.13 6.49 -11.48
C THR A 18 2.95 6.21 -12.41
N GLY A 19 3.15 6.37 -13.72
CA GLY A 19 2.11 6.18 -14.74
C GLY A 19 1.78 4.72 -15.03
N ARG A 20 1.01 4.48 -16.10
CA ARG A 20 0.74 3.13 -16.62
C ARG A 20 1.96 2.60 -17.38
N ALA A 21 2.89 1.99 -16.66
CA ALA A 21 3.96 1.19 -17.25
C ALA A 21 3.67 -0.30 -17.04
N LEU A 22 3.84 -1.12 -18.09
CA LEU A 22 3.56 -2.56 -18.07
C LEU A 22 4.42 -3.33 -17.07
N LYS A 23 5.67 -2.87 -16.87
CA LYS A 23 6.62 -3.40 -15.90
C LYS A 23 7.39 -2.23 -15.31
N THR A 24 7.34 -2.09 -14.00
CA THR A 24 8.02 -1.02 -13.28
C THR A 24 8.69 -1.59 -12.05
N TYR A 25 9.80 -0.96 -11.66
CA TYR A 25 10.57 -1.32 -10.48
C TYR A 25 10.94 -0.04 -9.71
N TRP A 26 10.94 -0.13 -8.39
CA TRP A 26 11.40 0.92 -7.49
C TRP A 26 12.00 0.28 -6.24
N GLU A 27 12.95 0.99 -5.63
CA GLU A 27 13.57 0.63 -4.37
C GLU A 27 13.18 1.67 -3.32
N VAL A 28 13.00 1.20 -2.08
CA VAL A 28 12.73 2.07 -0.92
C VAL A 28 13.69 1.64 0.18
N ASP A 29 14.49 2.60 0.69
CA ASP A 29 15.30 2.36 1.88
C ASP A 29 14.41 2.53 3.12
N VAL A 30 14.22 1.44 3.85
CA VAL A 30 13.41 1.36 5.07
C VAL A 30 14.25 1.14 6.32
N LYS A 31 15.58 1.30 6.24
CA LYS A 31 16.46 1.06 7.38
C LYS A 31 16.01 1.82 8.63
N GLU A 32 16.14 1.15 9.77
CA GLU A 32 15.82 1.67 11.11
C GLU A 32 14.33 2.05 11.30
N LYS A 33 13.42 1.49 10.48
CA LYS A 33 11.97 1.65 10.64
C LYS A 33 11.32 0.34 11.08
N ASP A 34 10.64 0.40 12.21
CA ASP A 34 9.90 -0.74 12.77
C ASP A 34 8.50 -0.88 12.17
N ASP A 35 7.95 0.20 11.61
CA ASP A 35 6.62 0.23 10.99
C ASP A 35 6.67 0.90 9.62
N TRP A 36 6.14 0.21 8.60
CA TRP A 36 5.96 0.75 7.27
C TRP A 36 4.93 -0.03 6.46
N VAL A 37 4.34 0.65 5.48
CA VAL A 37 3.46 0.06 4.45
C VAL A 37 4.05 0.41 3.08
N LEU A 38 4.28 -0.62 2.26
CA LEU A 38 4.78 -0.45 0.89
C LEU A 38 3.94 -1.26 -0.08
N GLY A 39 3.68 -0.71 -1.26
CA GLY A 39 2.97 -1.45 -2.29
C GLY A 39 2.46 -0.59 -3.43
N VAL A 40 1.43 -1.10 -4.09
CA VAL A 40 0.77 -0.44 -5.22
C VAL A 40 -0.72 -0.27 -4.95
N ALA A 41 -1.29 0.80 -5.50
CA ALA A 41 -2.71 1.07 -5.48
C ALA A 41 -3.23 1.25 -6.89
N LYS A 42 -4.44 0.75 -7.18
CA LYS A 42 -5.18 1.10 -8.40
C LYS A 42 -5.41 2.61 -8.40
N ALA A 43 -5.40 3.21 -9.59
CA ALA A 43 -5.78 4.62 -9.77
C ALA A 43 -7.20 4.91 -9.24
N THR A 44 -8.07 3.90 -9.26
CA THR A 44 -9.47 3.94 -8.83
C THR A 44 -9.71 3.52 -7.38
N ALA A 45 -8.67 3.13 -6.63
CA ALA A 45 -8.84 2.71 -5.23
C ALA A 45 -9.47 3.84 -4.40
N HIS A 46 -10.36 3.49 -3.48
CA HIS A 46 -10.93 4.46 -2.54
C HIS A 46 -9.88 4.87 -1.51
N ARG A 47 -9.78 6.18 -1.24
CA ARG A 47 -8.68 6.78 -0.45
C ARG A 47 -9.17 7.77 0.61
N LYS A 48 -10.43 7.68 1.01
CA LYS A 48 -11.00 8.58 2.03
C LYS A 48 -11.56 7.73 3.15
N GLY A 49 -11.33 8.16 4.39
CA GLY A 49 -11.69 7.40 5.59
C GLY A 49 -10.71 6.27 5.88
N PRO A 50 -11.11 5.33 6.76
CA PRO A 50 -10.33 4.15 7.09
C PRO A 50 -9.97 3.34 5.84
N LEU A 51 -8.70 2.96 5.71
CA LEU A 51 -8.24 2.16 4.57
C LEU A 51 -8.23 0.68 4.92
N GLY A 52 -8.99 -0.11 4.17
CA GLY A 52 -8.77 -1.55 4.05
C GLY A 52 -7.67 -1.79 3.03
N PHE A 53 -6.55 -2.38 3.43
CA PHE A 53 -5.45 -2.73 2.53
C PHE A 53 -5.72 -4.02 1.74
N GLN A 54 -6.95 -4.23 1.30
CA GLN A 54 -7.37 -5.47 0.65
C GLN A 54 -7.16 -5.40 -0.87
N THR A 55 -6.93 -6.56 -1.48
CA THR A 55 -6.74 -6.65 -2.93
C THR A 55 -8.03 -6.32 -3.69
N ASN A 56 -9.19 -6.62 -3.09
CA ASN A 56 -10.50 -6.19 -3.58
C ASN A 56 -10.68 -4.67 -3.60
N ASP A 57 -10.12 -3.94 -2.64
CA ASP A 57 -10.15 -2.47 -2.59
C ASP A 57 -9.11 -1.81 -3.51
N GLY A 58 -8.32 -2.63 -4.20
CA GLY A 58 -7.33 -2.19 -5.18
C GLY A 58 -5.98 -1.84 -4.58
N PHE A 59 -5.64 -2.42 -3.43
CA PHE A 59 -4.32 -2.31 -2.80
C PHE A 59 -3.59 -3.65 -2.83
N TRP A 60 -2.31 -3.62 -3.19
CA TRP A 60 -1.42 -4.77 -3.01
C TRP A 60 -0.23 -4.27 -2.22
N VAL A 61 -0.24 -4.54 -0.92
CA VAL A 61 0.73 -3.98 0.01
C VAL A 61 1.32 -5.06 0.90
N ILE A 62 2.54 -4.79 1.32
CA ILE A 62 3.23 -5.47 2.41
C ILE A 62 3.36 -4.48 3.57
N ILE A 63 3.20 -5.01 4.77
CA ILE A 63 3.24 -4.24 6.02
C ILE A 63 4.26 -4.90 6.94
N LEU A 64 5.17 -4.10 7.48
CA LEU A 64 5.93 -4.48 8.67
C LEU A 64 5.33 -3.74 9.86
N SER A 65 5.13 -4.45 10.96
CA SER A 65 4.75 -3.84 12.23
C SER A 65 5.64 -4.32 13.37
N ASN A 66 5.90 -3.45 14.35
CA ASN A 66 6.71 -3.74 15.53
C ASN A 66 8.10 -4.33 15.20
N GLY A 67 8.64 -4.03 14.03
CA GLY A 67 9.94 -4.53 13.56
C GLY A 67 10.01 -6.03 13.24
N GLN A 68 8.91 -6.79 13.37
CA GLN A 68 8.93 -8.25 13.25
C GLN A 68 7.72 -8.84 12.50
N ASP A 69 6.58 -8.17 12.51
CA ASP A 69 5.34 -8.70 11.94
C ASP A 69 5.23 -8.32 10.46
N LEU A 70 5.96 -9.04 9.59
CA LEU A 70 5.87 -8.86 8.14
C LEU A 70 4.67 -9.62 7.57
N LYS A 71 3.75 -8.91 6.91
CA LYS A 71 2.53 -9.49 6.30
C LYS A 71 2.33 -8.98 4.89
N ALA A 72 1.91 -9.88 3.99
CA ALA A 72 1.25 -9.48 2.76
C ALA A 72 -0.24 -9.34 3.03
N MET A 73 -0.84 -8.23 2.61
CA MET A 73 -2.29 -8.06 2.75
C MET A 73 -2.99 -8.81 1.63
N GLU A 74 -3.87 -9.71 2.01
CA GLU A 74 -4.64 -10.56 1.12
C GLU A 74 -6.14 -10.37 1.43
N ASP A 75 -6.99 -10.74 0.49
CA ASP A 75 -8.42 -10.87 0.80
C ASP A 75 -8.60 -12.06 1.75
N GLU A 76 -9.24 -11.86 2.91
CA GLU A 76 -9.55 -12.96 3.83
C GLU A 76 -10.49 -13.96 3.13
N ASN A 77 -9.93 -15.13 2.78
CA ASN A 77 -10.58 -16.34 2.30
C ASN A 77 -11.73 -16.18 1.29
N VAL A 78 -11.41 -16.40 0.01
CA VAL A 78 -12.39 -16.96 -0.94
C VAL A 78 -12.71 -18.38 -0.47
N PHE A 79 -13.79 -18.56 0.28
CA PHE A 79 -14.39 -19.87 0.44
C PHE A 79 -14.95 -20.28 -0.92
N LEU A 80 -14.33 -21.27 -1.55
CA LEU A 80 -14.93 -21.97 -2.68
C LEU A 80 -16.01 -22.91 -2.10
N THR A 81 -17.28 -22.50 -2.20
CA THR A 81 -18.45 -23.40 -2.10
C THR A 81 -18.97 -23.75 -3.48
#